data_AF-A0AAN9W5Y5-F1
#
_entry.id   AF-A0AAN9W5Y5-F1
#
_cell.length_a   1.000
_cell.length_b   1.000
_cell.length_c   1.000
_cell.angle_alpha   90.00
_cell.angle_beta   90.00
_cell.angle_gamma   90.00
#
_symmetry.space_group_name_H-M   'P 1'
#
loop_
_entity.id
_entity.type
_entity.pdbx_description
1 polymer ?
#
loop_
_entity_poly.entity_id
_entity_poly.type
_entity_poly.pdbx_seq_one_letter_code
_entity_poly.pdbx_strand_id
1 'polypeptide(L)'
;MLRYVKHSLYRLLKEEEEEEEEEEEEEEDEQRDNASSSPEQNSSQEEKSFRNENEGEGTLWSTQPTTPWRENESGRRRRRRVLTAVADLQGFWIGGQFIIKVLTVIRAPKYDPEERFVQKFTFRPPRPFYTLNSDDKRQVWWIKSCHHATPPWSSGRYDYRDRTFVMLKAFEGVTTIYVKGAQKKEWLLDVIQGKRIVDLESIGCPPLKECLRAYRELYACGDVSLAGQHVIALYDWMSVNRPHLLHHEWEESKRKIV
;
A
#
# COMPACT_ATOMS: atom_id res chain seq x y z
N MET A 1 24.89 -29.51 21.00
CA MET A 1 24.48 -28.12 21.28
C MET A 1 23.35 -27.62 20.37
N LEU A 2 23.48 -27.67 19.03
CA LEU A 2 22.43 -27.18 18.09
C LEU A 2 21.02 -27.82 18.22
N ARG A 3 20.91 -29.10 18.63
CA ARG A 3 19.60 -29.75 18.85
C ARG A 3 18.89 -29.27 20.13
N TYR A 4 19.66 -28.88 21.15
CA TYR A 4 19.13 -28.43 22.44
C TYR A 4 18.57 -27.00 22.32
N VAL A 5 19.27 -26.14 21.58
CA VAL A 5 18.83 -24.77 21.29
C VAL A 5 17.53 -24.76 20.48
N LYS A 6 17.37 -25.64 19.48
CA LYS A 6 16.12 -25.77 18.72
C LYS A 6 14.93 -26.24 19.58
N HIS A 7 15.16 -27.16 20.51
CA HIS A 7 14.10 -27.69 21.37
C HIS A 7 13.69 -26.69 22.47
N SER A 8 14.64 -25.92 23.00
CA SER A 8 14.35 -24.83 23.94
C SER A 8 13.61 -23.67 23.28
N LEU A 9 14.00 -23.27 22.07
CA LEU A 9 13.25 -22.26 21.31
C LEU A 9 11.83 -22.72 20.97
N TYR A 10 11.66 -23.99 20.59
CA TYR A 10 10.32 -24.52 20.29
C TYR A 10 9.42 -24.55 21.53
N ARG A 11 9.97 -24.85 22.71
CA ARG A 11 9.20 -24.83 23.96
C ARG A 11 8.82 -23.41 24.37
N LEU A 12 9.76 -22.46 24.28
CA LEU A 12 9.48 -21.05 24.57
C LEU A 12 8.44 -20.48 23.60
N LEU A 13 8.53 -20.80 22.31
CA LEU A 13 7.53 -20.38 21.32
C LEU A 13 6.14 -20.98 21.58
N LYS A 14 6.07 -22.18 22.17
CA LYS A 14 4.81 -22.84 22.50
C LYS A 14 4.18 -22.28 23.79
N GLU A 15 5.02 -21.93 24.77
CA GLU A 15 4.59 -21.26 26.00
C GLU A 15 4.11 -19.83 25.70
N GLU A 16 4.80 -19.11 24.82
CA GLU A 16 4.39 -17.77 24.34
C GLU A 16 3.11 -17.83 23.46
N GLU A 17 2.94 -18.90 22.67
CA GLU A 17 1.71 -19.16 21.91
C GLU A 17 0.50 -19.46 22.82
N GLU A 18 0.72 -20.17 23.94
CA GLU A 18 -0.35 -20.46 24.93
C GLU A 18 -0.73 -19.21 25.74
N GLU A 19 0.24 -18.40 26.20
CA GLU A 19 -0.03 -17.16 26.95
C GLU A 19 -0.70 -16.08 26.08
N GLU A 20 -0.32 -15.94 24.80
CA GLU A 20 -0.95 -14.98 23.89
C GLU A 20 -2.33 -15.45 23.36
N GLU A 21 -2.58 -16.76 23.27
CA GLU A 21 -3.95 -17.27 23.00
C GLU A 21 -4.88 -16.97 24.19
N GLU A 22 -4.39 -17.02 25.43
CA GLU A 22 -5.15 -16.61 26.62
C GLU A 22 -5.42 -15.09 26.63
N GLU A 23 -4.43 -14.24 26.29
CA GLU A 23 -4.63 -12.78 26.21
C GLU A 23 -5.59 -12.37 25.06
N GLU A 24 -5.52 -13.03 23.90
CA GLU A 24 -6.47 -12.78 22.80
C GLU A 24 -7.90 -13.27 23.14
N GLU A 25 -8.05 -14.37 23.90
CA GLU A 25 -9.36 -14.82 24.40
C GLU A 25 -9.96 -13.84 25.42
N GLU A 26 -9.15 -13.29 26.33
CA GLU A 26 -9.59 -12.27 27.30
C GLU A 26 -10.04 -10.96 26.62
N GLU A 27 -9.30 -10.47 25.62
CA GLU A 27 -9.70 -9.29 24.83
C GLU A 27 -10.98 -9.55 23.99
N GLU A 28 -11.20 -10.78 23.53
CA GLU A 28 -12.40 -11.16 22.78
C GLU A 28 -13.66 -11.24 23.68
N ASP A 29 -13.53 -11.72 24.91
CA ASP A 29 -14.64 -11.77 25.88
C ASP A 29 -15.05 -10.36 26.34
N GLU A 30 -14.08 -9.45 26.57
CA GLU A 30 -14.39 -8.04 26.86
C GLU A 30 -15.14 -7.34 25.72
N GLN A 31 -14.86 -7.71 24.46
CA GLN A 31 -15.57 -7.16 23.30
C GLN A 31 -16.98 -7.75 23.15
N ARG A 32 -17.21 -9.01 23.54
CA ARG A 32 -18.54 -9.64 23.55
C ARG A 32 -19.46 -9.02 24.60
N ASP A 33 -18.94 -8.75 25.78
CA ASP A 33 -19.70 -8.14 26.87
C ASP A 33 -20.11 -6.70 26.52
N ASN A 34 -19.24 -5.95 25.84
CA ASN A 34 -19.55 -4.61 25.35
C ASN A 34 -20.59 -4.60 24.20
N ALA A 35 -20.63 -5.65 23.36
CA ALA A 35 -21.62 -5.77 22.29
C ALA A 35 -23.02 -6.19 22.80
N SER A 36 -23.10 -6.82 23.98
CA SER A 36 -24.36 -7.21 24.62
C SER A 36 -25.09 -6.06 25.32
N SER A 37 -24.42 -4.91 25.48
CA SER A 37 -24.92 -3.73 26.19
C SER A 37 -25.26 -2.60 25.23
N SER A 38 -26.35 -2.71 24.47
CA SER A 38 -27.00 -1.53 23.86
C SER A 38 -28.52 -1.68 23.76
N PRO A 39 -29.30 -0.72 24.26
CA PRO A 39 -30.76 -0.80 24.32
C PRO A 39 -31.41 -0.42 22.99
N GLU A 40 -32.37 -1.26 22.58
CA GLU A 40 -33.32 -1.02 21.50
C GLU A 40 -34.14 0.25 21.77
N GLN A 41 -34.17 1.23 20.85
CA GLN A 41 -35.33 2.12 20.67
C GLN A 41 -35.51 2.61 19.22
N ASN A 42 -36.61 2.13 18.63
CA ASN A 42 -37.63 2.76 17.80
C ASN A 42 -37.36 3.32 16.38
N SER A 43 -38.06 2.66 15.46
CA SER A 43 -38.63 3.09 14.18
C SER A 43 -39.46 4.38 14.24
N SER A 44 -39.50 5.14 13.13
CA SER A 44 -40.74 5.61 12.46
C SER A 44 -40.43 6.35 11.14
N GLN A 45 -41.40 6.27 10.24
CA GLN A 45 -41.46 6.61 8.81
C GLN A 45 -41.28 8.11 8.46
N GLU A 46 -40.92 8.40 7.20
CA GLU A 46 -41.74 9.25 6.31
C GLU A 46 -41.33 9.08 4.83
N GLU A 47 -42.20 8.49 4.02
CA GLU A 47 -42.24 8.59 2.55
C GLU A 47 -43.02 9.85 2.16
N LYS A 48 -42.51 10.66 1.22
CA LYS A 48 -43.37 11.50 0.37
C LYS A 48 -42.82 11.59 -1.06
N SER A 49 -43.60 11.03 -1.99
CA SER A 49 -43.53 11.25 -3.43
C SER A 49 -44.01 12.65 -3.80
N PHE A 50 -43.45 13.25 -4.85
CA PHE A 50 -44.21 14.16 -5.72
C PHE A 50 -43.70 14.07 -7.16
N ARG A 51 -44.66 14.00 -8.08
CA ARG A 51 -44.53 13.90 -9.54
C ARG A 51 -45.10 15.18 -10.17
N ASN A 52 -44.53 15.59 -11.30
CA ASN A 52 -45.09 16.29 -12.49
C ASN A 52 -44.09 17.35 -13.00
N GLU A 53 -43.52 17.17 -14.19
CA GLU A 53 -44.11 17.41 -15.53
C GLU A 53 -44.42 18.89 -15.77
N ASN A 54 -43.61 19.50 -16.66
CA ASN A 54 -44.07 20.49 -17.63
C ASN A 54 -43.08 20.53 -18.81
N GLU A 55 -43.57 20.06 -19.95
CA GLU A 55 -43.06 20.33 -21.29
C GLU A 55 -43.57 21.70 -21.75
N GLY A 56 -42.89 22.31 -22.74
CA GLY A 56 -43.55 23.22 -23.68
C GLY A 56 -42.78 24.47 -24.11
N GLU A 57 -42.37 24.46 -25.39
CA GLU A 57 -42.21 25.62 -26.29
C GLU A 57 -40.97 26.52 -26.08
N GLY A 58 -40.10 26.82 -27.06
CA GLY A 58 -40.16 26.72 -28.51
C GLY A 58 -39.87 28.10 -29.11
N THR A 59 -38.63 28.40 -29.54
CA THR A 59 -38.41 29.36 -30.64
C THR A 59 -37.05 29.18 -31.32
N LEU A 60 -37.16 29.04 -32.64
CA LEU A 60 -36.16 28.86 -33.68
C LEU A 60 -35.77 30.24 -34.24
N TRP A 61 -34.48 30.62 -34.25
CA TRP A 61 -33.93 31.49 -35.30
C TRP A 61 -32.48 31.12 -35.61
N SER A 62 -32.26 30.92 -36.91
CA SER A 62 -31.02 30.65 -37.62
C SER A 62 -30.23 31.93 -37.85
N THR A 63 -28.90 31.89 -37.64
CA THR A 63 -27.89 32.53 -38.50
C THR A 63 -26.49 31.94 -38.21
N GLN A 64 -25.85 31.37 -39.23
CA GLN A 64 -24.40 31.16 -39.35
C GLN A 64 -23.85 32.12 -40.43
N PRO A 65 -22.53 32.26 -40.69
CA PRO A 65 -21.33 32.06 -39.87
C PRO A 65 -20.35 33.26 -39.92
N THR A 66 -19.54 33.47 -38.88
CA THR A 66 -18.30 34.28 -39.01
C THR A 66 -17.13 33.57 -38.31
N THR A 67 -16.36 32.81 -39.08
CA THR A 67 -14.95 32.51 -38.78
C THR A 67 -14.06 33.58 -39.44
N PRO A 68 -12.80 33.86 -39.02
CA PRO A 68 -11.87 32.93 -38.37
C PRO A 68 -10.98 33.56 -37.28
N TRP A 69 -11.14 33.18 -36.01
CA TRP A 69 -10.06 33.37 -35.04
C TRP A 69 -9.10 32.18 -35.13
N ARG A 70 -8.14 32.39 -36.04
CA ARG A 70 -6.78 31.86 -36.14
C ARG A 70 -6.31 31.02 -34.95
N GLU A 71 -5.89 29.81 -35.29
CA GLU A 71 -5.06 28.89 -34.51
C GLU A 71 -4.02 29.61 -33.66
N ASN A 72 -4.08 29.37 -32.35
CA ASN A 72 -2.90 29.30 -31.50
C ASN A 72 -2.95 27.98 -30.72
N GLU A 73 -3.16 26.86 -31.42
CA GLU A 73 -2.73 25.55 -30.92
C GLU A 73 -1.20 25.50 -30.97
N SER A 74 -0.57 26.28 -30.09
CA SER A 74 0.76 25.93 -29.61
C SER A 74 0.58 24.63 -28.84
N GLY A 75 0.69 23.52 -29.58
CA GLY A 75 0.67 22.15 -29.11
C GLY A 75 1.84 21.89 -28.17
N ARG A 76 1.85 22.53 -27.00
CA ARG A 76 2.46 21.95 -25.82
C ARG A 76 1.52 20.82 -25.42
N ARG A 77 1.71 19.66 -26.06
CA ARG A 77 1.51 18.38 -25.37
C ARG A 77 2.25 18.54 -24.05
N ARG A 78 1.54 18.90 -22.98
CA ARG A 78 2.05 18.77 -21.62
C ARG A 78 2.40 17.29 -21.54
N ARG A 79 3.70 16.96 -21.70
CA ARG A 79 4.19 15.60 -21.47
C ARG A 79 3.58 15.21 -20.13
N ARG A 80 2.72 14.19 -20.12
CA ARG A 80 2.12 13.69 -18.88
C ARG A 80 3.30 13.44 -17.95
N ARG A 81 3.38 14.21 -16.86
CA ARG A 81 4.46 14.07 -15.88
C ARG A 81 4.44 12.63 -15.39
N VAL A 82 5.54 11.92 -15.57
CA VAL A 82 5.70 10.57 -15.06
C VAL A 82 5.97 10.71 -13.57
N LEU A 83 4.92 10.64 -12.76
CA LEU A 83 5.07 10.52 -11.31
C LEU A 83 5.37 9.07 -10.97
N THR A 84 6.44 8.86 -10.21
CA THR A 84 6.92 7.53 -9.85
C THR A 84 6.85 7.31 -8.35
N ALA A 85 6.60 6.06 -7.95
CA ALA A 85 6.68 5.66 -6.56
C ALA A 85 7.47 4.36 -6.43
N VAL A 86 8.17 4.21 -5.32
CA VAL A 86 8.77 2.94 -4.88
C VAL A 86 7.91 2.42 -3.74
N ALA A 87 7.55 1.14 -3.77
CA ALA A 87 6.70 0.53 -2.77
C ALA A 87 7.21 -0.84 -2.31
N ASP A 88 6.93 -1.16 -1.06
CA ASP A 88 7.08 -2.50 -0.50
C ASP A 88 5.75 -2.99 0.07
N LEU A 89 5.43 -4.24 -0.21
CA LEU A 89 4.23 -4.93 0.28
C LEU A 89 4.68 -6.07 1.20
N GLN A 90 4.07 -6.16 2.37
CA GLN A 90 4.30 -7.22 3.34
C GLN A 90 2.98 -7.79 3.82
N GLY A 91 2.96 -9.09 4.08
CA GLY A 91 1.74 -9.82 4.36
C GLY A 91 1.98 -11.31 4.49
N PHE A 92 0.89 -12.05 4.52
CA PHE A 92 0.87 -13.49 4.72
C PHE A 92 0.40 -14.19 3.45
N TRP A 93 0.84 -15.43 3.24
CA TRP A 93 0.21 -16.31 2.25
C TRP A 93 -0.76 -17.21 3.00
N ILE A 94 -2.06 -17.12 2.71
CA ILE A 94 -3.11 -17.79 3.49
C ILE A 94 -4.12 -18.37 2.53
N GLY A 95 -4.45 -19.65 2.66
CA GLY A 95 -5.43 -20.32 1.78
C GLY A 95 -5.10 -20.19 0.29
N GLY A 96 -3.82 -20.16 -0.08
CA GLY A 96 -3.37 -20.00 -1.47
C GLY A 96 -3.40 -18.56 -2.00
N GLN A 97 -3.63 -17.56 -1.14
CA GLN A 97 -3.72 -16.16 -1.54
C GLN A 97 -2.78 -15.27 -0.72
N PHE A 98 -2.21 -14.24 -1.35
CA PHE A 98 -1.44 -13.23 -0.64
C PHE A 98 -2.37 -12.21 0.03
N ILE A 99 -2.32 -12.17 1.36
CA ILE A 99 -3.04 -11.24 2.21
C ILE A 99 -2.09 -10.13 2.64
N ILE A 100 -2.19 -8.96 1.99
CA ILE A 100 -1.42 -7.78 2.39
C ILE A 100 -1.77 -7.32 3.81
N LYS A 101 -0.74 -6.97 4.58
CA LYS A 101 -0.84 -6.36 5.91
C LYS A 101 -0.24 -4.97 5.97
N VAL A 102 0.85 -4.75 5.24
CA VAL A 102 1.54 -3.46 5.21
C VAL A 102 1.82 -3.08 3.77
N LEU A 103 1.42 -1.87 3.41
CA LEU A 103 1.90 -1.17 2.23
C LEU A 103 2.77 -0.02 2.71
N THR A 104 4.01 0.04 2.21
CA THR A 104 4.88 1.20 2.43
C THR A 104 5.27 1.81 1.11
N VAL A 105 5.15 3.13 0.97
CA VAL A 105 5.33 3.86 -0.29
C VAL A 105 6.21 5.09 -0.08
N ILE A 106 7.18 5.28 -0.97
CA ILE A 106 7.87 6.54 -1.19
C ILE A 106 7.49 7.05 -2.56
N ARG A 107 6.90 8.25 -2.62
CA ARG A 107 6.67 8.95 -3.89
C ARG A 107 7.94 9.70 -4.24
N ALA A 108 8.44 9.55 -5.47
CA ALA A 108 9.60 10.31 -5.91
C ALA A 108 9.26 11.81 -5.85
N PRO A 109 10.04 12.62 -5.12
CA PRO A 109 9.75 14.02 -4.94
C PRO A 109 9.91 14.76 -6.26
N LYS A 110 9.02 15.71 -6.47
CA LYS A 110 8.92 16.47 -7.71
C LYS A 110 9.91 17.64 -7.77
N TYR A 111 10.33 18.14 -6.61
CA TYR A 111 11.08 19.39 -6.49
C TYR A 111 12.30 19.28 -5.58
N ASP A 112 12.23 18.50 -4.50
CA ASP A 112 13.34 18.33 -3.56
C ASP A 112 13.70 16.85 -3.35
N PRO A 113 14.84 16.36 -3.87
CA PRO A 113 15.29 14.98 -3.68
C PRO A 113 15.55 14.59 -2.21
N GLU A 114 15.75 15.57 -1.33
CA GLU A 114 15.99 15.35 0.10
C GLU A 114 14.69 15.13 0.89
N GLU A 115 13.54 15.59 0.37
CA GLU A 115 12.25 15.42 1.04
C GLU A 115 11.66 14.03 0.76
N ARG A 116 12.02 13.06 1.61
CA ARG A 116 11.54 11.68 1.54
C ARG A 116 10.39 11.47 2.52
N PHE A 117 9.17 11.44 2.01
CA PHE A 117 8.01 11.09 2.83
C PHE A 117 7.61 9.63 2.65
N VAL A 118 7.83 8.82 3.71
CA VAL A 118 7.44 7.41 3.77
C VAL A 118 6.00 7.30 4.24
N GLN A 119 5.10 6.86 3.37
CA GLN A 119 3.72 6.56 3.72
C GLN A 119 3.58 5.09 4.08
N LYS A 120 2.98 4.79 5.23
CA LYS A 120 2.69 3.43 5.69
C LYS A 120 1.19 3.24 5.89
N PHE A 121 0.65 2.18 5.31
CA PHE A 121 -0.74 1.76 5.45
C PHE A 121 -0.76 0.35 6.01
N THR A 122 -1.57 0.11 7.05
CA THR A 122 -1.73 -1.21 7.67
C THR A 122 -3.17 -1.69 7.56
N PHE A 123 -3.34 -2.97 7.25
CA PHE A 123 -4.66 -3.57 7.02
C PHE A 123 -4.97 -4.61 8.09
N ARG A 124 -6.20 -4.58 8.62
CA ARG A 124 -6.80 -5.69 9.37
C ARG A 124 -6.96 -6.90 8.44
N PRO A 125 -7.00 -8.13 8.97
CA PRO A 125 -7.13 -9.32 8.15
C PRO A 125 -8.57 -9.43 7.61
N PRO A 126 -8.79 -10.19 6.52
CA PRO A 126 -10.13 -10.42 5.98
C PRO A 126 -11.01 -11.31 6.88
N ARG A 127 -10.39 -12.07 7.80
CA ARG A 127 -11.06 -12.99 8.71
C ARG A 127 -10.28 -13.13 10.03
N PRO A 128 -10.96 -13.45 11.16
CA PRO A 128 -10.32 -13.63 12.45
C PRO A 128 -9.32 -14.78 12.48
N PHE A 129 -8.35 -14.74 13.41
CA PHE A 129 -7.28 -15.74 13.51
C PHE A 129 -7.83 -17.15 13.80
N TYR A 130 -8.81 -17.28 14.70
CA TYR A 130 -9.42 -18.57 15.07
C TYR A 130 -10.10 -19.28 13.89
N THR A 131 -10.46 -18.55 12.82
CA THR A 131 -11.08 -19.14 11.62
C THR A 131 -10.06 -19.74 10.65
N LEU A 132 -8.76 -19.57 10.88
CA LEU A 132 -7.71 -20.12 10.04
C LEU A 132 -7.53 -21.62 10.31
N ASN A 133 -7.20 -22.38 9.26
CA ASN A 133 -6.78 -23.78 9.44
C ASN A 133 -5.38 -23.85 10.09
N SER A 134 -5.00 -25.04 10.56
CA SER A 134 -3.74 -25.24 11.29
C SER A 134 -2.48 -24.87 10.48
N ASP A 135 -2.49 -25.05 9.16
CA ASP A 135 -1.34 -24.69 8.31
C ASP A 135 -1.23 -23.16 8.14
N ASP A 136 -2.35 -22.48 7.93
CA ASP A 136 -2.43 -21.02 7.84
C ASP A 136 -2.02 -20.38 9.19
N LYS A 137 -2.50 -20.91 10.33
CA LYS A 137 -2.09 -20.46 11.67
C LYS A 137 -0.58 -20.59 11.87
N ARG A 138 -0.01 -21.76 11.55
CA ARG A 138 1.44 -22.00 11.63
C ARG A 138 2.22 -21.02 10.76
N GLN A 139 1.70 -20.66 9.59
CA GLN A 139 2.34 -19.67 8.73
C GLN A 139 2.29 -18.26 9.31
N VAL A 140 1.16 -17.85 9.90
CA VAL A 140 1.06 -16.56 10.59
C VAL A 140 2.06 -16.49 11.75
N TRP A 141 2.12 -17.52 12.59
CA TRP A 141 3.08 -17.62 13.68
C TRP A 141 4.53 -17.55 13.20
N TRP A 142 4.88 -18.36 12.19
CA TRP A 142 6.23 -18.34 11.61
C TRP A 142 6.63 -16.95 11.12
N ILE A 143 5.71 -16.25 10.43
CA ILE A 143 5.96 -14.89 9.94
C ILE A 143 6.06 -13.91 11.11
N LYS A 144 5.23 -14.02 12.15
CA LYS A 144 5.34 -13.20 13.37
C LYS A 144 6.72 -13.36 14.03
N SER A 145 7.19 -14.58 14.21
CA SER A 145 8.47 -14.87 14.86
C SER A 145 9.70 -14.52 14.00
N CYS A 146 9.60 -14.67 12.67
CA CYS A 146 10.75 -14.49 11.77
C CYS A 146 10.79 -13.14 11.04
N HIS A 147 9.68 -12.42 10.96
CA HIS A 147 9.54 -11.18 10.19
C HIS A 147 8.92 -10.07 11.05
N HIS A 148 9.74 -9.43 11.87
CA HIS A 148 9.38 -8.28 12.73
C HIS A 148 8.82 -7.05 11.98
N ALA A 149 8.80 -7.07 10.64
CA ALA A 149 8.27 -5.98 9.83
C ALA A 149 6.75 -6.07 9.62
N THR A 150 6.16 -7.26 9.80
CA THR A 150 4.71 -7.49 9.65
C THR A 150 4.03 -7.38 11.02
N PRO A 151 3.00 -6.54 11.17
CA PRO A 151 2.30 -6.38 12.45
C PRO A 151 1.42 -7.60 12.75
N PRO A 152 0.93 -7.76 14.01
CA PRO A 152 0.08 -8.89 14.41
C PRO A 152 -1.11 -9.14 13.49
N TRP A 153 -1.60 -10.38 13.43
CA TRP A 153 -2.66 -10.78 12.50
C TRP A 153 -3.90 -9.91 12.62
N SER A 154 -4.39 -9.69 13.83
CA SER A 154 -5.63 -8.93 14.12
C SER A 154 -5.45 -7.40 14.02
N SER A 155 -4.20 -6.91 14.04
CA SER A 155 -3.89 -5.48 14.01
C SER A 155 -4.14 -4.82 12.65
N GLY A 156 -4.31 -3.49 12.60
CA GLY A 156 -4.36 -2.73 11.35
C GLY A 156 -5.28 -1.53 11.43
N ARG A 157 -4.98 -0.49 10.64
CA ARG A 157 -5.77 0.74 10.61
C ARG A 157 -6.98 0.63 9.70
N TYR A 158 -6.82 0.00 8.53
CA TYR A 158 -7.84 -0.08 7.50
C TYR A 158 -8.43 -1.48 7.44
N ASP A 159 -9.72 -1.61 7.15
CA ASP A 159 -10.31 -2.92 6.94
C ASP A 159 -9.87 -3.51 5.60
N TYR A 160 -9.71 -4.84 5.54
CA TYR A 160 -9.23 -5.50 4.32
C TYR A 160 -10.13 -5.29 3.10
N ARG A 161 -11.42 -5.04 3.34
CA ARG A 161 -12.42 -4.74 2.30
C ARG A 161 -12.08 -3.44 1.57
N ASP A 162 -11.45 -2.49 2.25
CA ASP A 162 -11.08 -1.17 1.71
C ASP A 162 -9.71 -1.15 1.03
N ARG A 163 -9.02 -2.30 0.95
CA ARG A 163 -7.65 -2.37 0.41
C ARG A 163 -7.50 -1.72 -0.95
N THR A 164 -8.46 -1.92 -1.85
CA THR A 164 -8.42 -1.35 -3.20
C THR A 164 -8.53 0.17 -3.16
N PHE A 165 -9.42 0.71 -2.34
CA PHE A 165 -9.57 2.15 -2.16
C PHE A 165 -8.29 2.77 -1.58
N VAL A 166 -7.72 2.16 -0.54
CA VAL A 166 -6.48 2.63 0.08
C VAL A 166 -5.32 2.58 -0.92
N MET A 167 -5.22 1.53 -1.75
CA MET A 167 -4.21 1.43 -2.82
C MET A 167 -4.36 2.54 -3.86
N LEU A 168 -5.58 2.81 -4.32
CA LEU A 168 -5.85 3.88 -5.28
C LEU A 168 -5.44 5.25 -4.72
N LYS A 169 -5.70 5.50 -3.43
CA LYS A 169 -5.28 6.73 -2.75
C LYS A 169 -3.77 6.80 -2.51
N ALA A 170 -3.14 5.71 -2.07
CA ALA A 170 -1.70 5.62 -1.89
C ALA A 170 -0.94 5.91 -3.19
N PHE A 171 -1.51 5.56 -4.35
CA PHE A 171 -0.94 5.78 -5.67
C PHE A 171 -1.65 6.85 -6.50
N GLU A 172 -2.43 7.74 -5.89
CA GLU A 172 -3.10 8.84 -6.60
C GLU A 172 -2.07 9.72 -7.33
N GLY A 173 -2.32 10.01 -8.60
CA GLY A 173 -1.38 10.74 -9.48
C GLY A 173 -0.15 9.96 -9.93
N VAL A 174 0.21 8.85 -9.27
CA VAL A 174 1.36 8.00 -9.66
C VAL A 174 1.05 7.23 -10.95
N THR A 175 2.00 7.28 -11.88
CA THR A 175 1.92 6.61 -13.19
C THR A 175 2.72 5.32 -13.26
N THR A 176 3.89 5.29 -12.59
CA THR A 176 4.76 4.11 -12.52
C THR A 176 5.06 3.76 -11.07
N ILE A 177 4.87 2.49 -10.69
CA ILE A 177 5.16 1.96 -9.37
C ILE A 177 6.26 0.93 -9.51
N TYR A 178 7.31 1.07 -8.71
CA TYR A 178 8.40 0.13 -8.60
C TYR A 178 8.24 -0.70 -7.34
N VAL A 179 8.24 -2.02 -7.48
CA VAL A 179 8.19 -2.97 -6.37
C VAL A 179 9.27 -4.02 -6.55
N LYS A 180 9.70 -4.65 -5.46
CA LYS A 180 10.68 -5.73 -5.55
C LYS A 180 10.02 -7.11 -5.51
N GLY A 181 10.19 -7.89 -6.58
CA GLY A 181 9.74 -9.27 -6.71
C GLY A 181 8.48 -9.42 -7.58
N ALA A 182 8.51 -10.43 -8.45
CA ALA A 182 7.45 -10.70 -9.42
C ALA A 182 6.06 -10.91 -8.79
N GLN A 183 5.99 -11.62 -7.66
CA GLN A 183 4.73 -11.88 -6.95
C GLN A 183 4.05 -10.59 -6.48
N LYS A 184 4.81 -9.60 -5.98
CA LYS A 184 4.25 -8.30 -5.55
C LYS A 184 3.77 -7.49 -6.74
N LYS A 185 4.47 -7.58 -7.88
CA LYS A 185 4.06 -6.96 -9.13
C LYS A 185 2.74 -7.54 -9.62
N GLU A 186 2.62 -8.87 -9.68
CA GLU A 186 1.39 -9.56 -10.10
C GLU A 186 0.22 -9.20 -9.19
N TRP A 187 0.42 -9.28 -7.87
CA TRP A 187 -0.62 -8.92 -6.91
C TRP A 187 -1.10 -7.47 -7.07
N LEU A 188 -0.19 -6.51 -7.30
CA LEU A 188 -0.59 -5.13 -7.55
C LEU A 188 -1.34 -4.97 -8.88
N LEU A 189 -0.96 -5.69 -9.93
CA LEU A 189 -1.66 -5.63 -11.22
C LEU A 189 -3.12 -6.07 -11.08
N ASP A 190 -3.39 -7.05 -10.21
CA ASP A 190 -4.73 -7.53 -9.92
C ASP A 190 -5.58 -6.51 -9.15
N VAL A 191 -4.96 -5.68 -8.31
CA VAL A 191 -5.66 -4.72 -7.42
C VAL A 191 -5.80 -3.34 -8.03
N ILE A 192 -4.81 -2.84 -8.78
CA ILE A 192 -4.78 -1.49 -9.35
C ILE A 192 -4.57 -1.50 -10.85
N GLN A 193 -5.64 -1.20 -11.60
CA GLN A 193 -5.61 -1.11 -13.06
C GLN A 193 -5.09 0.25 -13.56
N GLY A 194 -4.56 0.27 -14.79
CA GLY A 194 -4.17 1.51 -15.48
C GLY A 194 -2.87 2.15 -15.01
N LYS A 195 -2.10 1.48 -14.15
CA LYS A 195 -0.76 1.91 -13.70
C LYS A 195 0.31 0.98 -14.24
N ARG A 196 1.49 1.53 -14.53
CA ARG A 196 2.66 0.73 -14.91
C ARG A 196 3.33 0.20 -13.65
N ILE A 197 3.37 -1.10 -13.46
CA ILE A 197 4.05 -1.73 -12.32
C ILE A 197 5.31 -2.44 -12.83
N VAL A 198 6.45 -2.09 -12.24
CA VAL A 198 7.77 -2.58 -12.64
C VAL A 198 8.38 -3.35 -11.48
N ASP A 199 8.84 -4.56 -11.78
CA ASP A 199 9.66 -5.33 -10.84
C ASP A 199 11.10 -4.80 -10.87
N LEU A 200 11.60 -4.37 -9.72
CA LEU A 200 12.95 -3.89 -9.53
C LEU A 200 14.01 -4.95 -9.91
N GLU A 201 13.72 -6.23 -9.74
CA GLU A 201 14.63 -7.31 -10.11
C GLU A 201 14.86 -7.34 -11.63
N SER A 202 13.82 -7.03 -12.41
CA SER A 202 13.92 -6.97 -13.87
C SER A 202 14.83 -5.85 -14.39
N ILE A 203 15.17 -4.87 -13.54
CA ILE A 203 16.08 -3.76 -13.89
C ILE A 203 17.43 -3.84 -13.16
N GLY A 204 17.73 -5.00 -12.54
CA GLY A 204 19.01 -5.31 -11.91
C GLY A 204 19.12 -4.92 -10.43
N CYS A 205 17.99 -4.73 -9.73
CA CYS A 205 18.01 -4.47 -8.29
C CYS A 205 18.49 -5.71 -7.51
N PRO A 206 19.55 -5.59 -6.69
CA PRO A 206 20.10 -6.70 -5.92
C PRO A 206 19.09 -7.18 -4.86
N PRO A 207 19.33 -8.36 -4.24
CA PRO A 207 18.51 -8.84 -3.13
C PRO A 207 18.32 -7.79 -2.03
N LEU A 208 17.14 -7.77 -1.40
CA LEU A 208 16.79 -6.72 -0.42
C LEU A 208 17.79 -6.63 0.74
N LYS A 209 18.35 -7.77 1.16
CA LYS A 209 19.40 -7.84 2.19
C LYS A 209 20.65 -7.00 1.84
N GLU A 210 20.99 -6.91 0.56
CA GLU A 210 22.15 -6.13 0.09
C GLU A 210 21.84 -4.64 0.05
N CYS A 211 20.62 -4.27 -0.39
CA CYS A 211 20.13 -2.89 -0.28
C CYS A 211 20.12 -2.43 1.18
N LEU A 212 19.63 -3.28 2.09
CA LEU A 212 19.58 -2.99 3.53
C LEU A 212 20.95 -2.89 4.17
N ARG A 213 21.93 -3.69 3.73
CA ARG A 213 23.31 -3.57 4.20
C ARG A 213 23.89 -2.20 3.85
N ALA A 214 23.76 -1.80 2.58
CA ALA A 214 24.21 -0.48 2.14
C ALA A 214 23.47 0.66 2.88
N TYR A 215 22.16 0.51 3.12
CA TYR A 215 21.39 1.46 3.93
C TYR A 215 21.92 1.57 5.37
N ARG A 216 22.17 0.44 6.06
CA ARG A 216 22.67 0.44 7.44
C ARG A 216 24.08 1.01 7.57
N GLU A 217 24.90 0.88 6.54
CA GLU A 217 26.22 1.53 6.49
C GLU A 217 26.11 3.05 6.38
N LEU A 218 25.04 3.56 5.75
CA LEU A 218 24.80 4.99 5.53
C LEU A 218 23.97 5.65 6.64
N TYR A 219 23.09 4.90 7.30
CA TYR A 219 22.14 5.42 8.29
C TYR A 219 22.24 4.61 9.58
N ALA A 220 22.84 5.22 10.61
CA ALA A 220 22.76 4.75 11.99
C ALA A 220 21.53 5.38 12.64
N CYS A 221 20.64 4.57 13.25
CA CYS A 221 19.39 4.96 13.94
C CYS A 221 18.15 5.06 13.01
N GLY A 222 16.92 4.69 13.39
CA GLY A 222 16.32 4.17 14.63
C GLY A 222 14.80 4.36 14.64
N ASP A 223 14.29 5.36 13.91
CA ASP A 223 12.88 5.77 14.00
C ASP A 223 11.98 5.27 12.87
N VAL A 224 12.54 4.55 11.90
CA VAL A 224 11.77 4.03 10.75
C VAL A 224 11.48 2.56 10.99
N SER A 225 10.18 2.19 10.96
CA SER A 225 9.77 0.78 11.02
C SER A 225 10.48 -0.06 9.95
N LEU A 226 10.71 -1.36 10.19
CA LEU A 226 11.43 -2.22 9.25
C LEU A 226 10.86 -2.19 7.82
N ALA A 227 9.53 -2.13 7.67
CA ALA A 227 8.88 -1.96 6.37
C ALA A 227 9.23 -0.63 5.69
N GLY A 228 9.42 0.44 6.46
CA GLY A 228 9.96 1.72 5.99
C GLY A 228 11.43 1.63 5.57
N GLN A 229 12.27 0.94 6.35
CA GLN A 229 13.67 0.73 5.99
C GLN A 229 13.81 -0.01 4.66
N HIS A 230 12.95 -1.00 4.40
CA HIS A 230 12.92 -1.73 3.13
C HIS A 230 12.68 -0.79 1.95
N VAL A 231 11.61 0.01 1.99
CA VAL A 231 11.28 0.90 0.87
C VAL A 231 12.32 2.01 0.69
N ILE A 232 12.91 2.53 1.78
CA ILE A 232 14.00 3.51 1.70
C ILE A 232 15.23 2.90 1.02
N ALA A 233 15.66 1.70 1.44
CA ALA A 233 16.80 1.03 0.84
C ALA A 233 16.60 0.77 -0.67
N LEU A 234 15.37 0.42 -1.08
CA LEU A 234 15.03 0.27 -2.51
C LEU A 234 15.06 1.61 -3.25
N TYR A 235 14.51 2.66 -2.64
CA TYR A 235 14.51 4.01 -3.19
C TYR A 235 15.93 4.57 -3.35
N ASP A 236 16.81 4.36 -2.36
CA ASP A 236 18.22 4.75 -2.41
C ASP A 236 18.96 4.04 -3.54
N TRP A 237 18.77 2.72 -3.63
CA TRP A 237 19.35 1.95 -4.72
C TRP A 237 18.92 2.51 -6.08
N MET A 238 17.63 2.82 -6.26
CA MET A 238 17.14 3.43 -7.50
C MET A 238 17.71 4.83 -7.73
N SER A 239 17.82 5.66 -6.70
CA SER A 239 18.34 7.03 -6.79
C SER A 239 19.78 7.05 -7.28
N VAL A 240 20.60 6.07 -6.85
CA VAL A 240 21.99 5.94 -7.28
C VAL A 240 22.11 5.28 -8.65
N ASN A 241 21.39 4.18 -8.89
CA ASN A 241 21.63 3.32 -10.05
C ASN A 241 20.73 3.63 -11.25
N ARG A 242 19.59 4.26 -11.01
CA ARG A 242 18.55 4.55 -12.01
C ARG A 242 17.90 5.94 -11.78
N PRO A 243 18.67 7.03 -11.57
CA PRO A 243 18.12 8.34 -11.24
C PRO A 243 17.12 8.88 -12.28
N HIS A 244 17.36 8.60 -13.57
CA HIS A 244 16.48 8.98 -14.67
C HIS A 244 15.07 8.36 -14.60
N LEU A 245 14.91 7.25 -13.86
CA LEU A 245 13.61 6.61 -13.64
C LEU A 245 12.80 7.25 -12.52
N LEU A 246 13.45 7.96 -11.58
CA LEU A 246 12.80 8.67 -10.48
C LEU A 246 12.59 10.15 -10.79
N HIS A 247 13.55 10.78 -11.48
CA HIS A 247 13.60 12.21 -11.70
C HIS A 247 13.72 12.55 -13.19
N HIS A 248 12.68 12.22 -13.97
CA HIS A 248 12.67 12.46 -15.42
C HIS A 248 12.84 13.95 -15.81
N GLU A 249 12.57 14.91 -14.90
CA GLU A 249 12.66 16.37 -15.19
C GLU A 249 13.87 17.08 -14.56
N TRP A 250 14.55 16.50 -13.54
CA TRP A 250 15.68 17.17 -12.86
C TRP A 250 16.92 17.26 -13.77
N GLU A 251 17.24 16.17 -14.46
CA GLU A 251 18.38 16.09 -15.37
C GLU A 251 18.22 17.02 -16.60
N GLU A 252 17.00 17.18 -17.13
CA GLU A 252 16.74 18.10 -18.25
C GLU A 252 16.85 19.57 -17.83
N SER A 253 16.56 19.91 -16.58
CA SER A 253 16.68 21.28 -16.06
C SER A 253 18.15 21.69 -15.86
N LYS A 254 19.03 20.76 -15.44
CA LYS A 254 20.47 21.02 -15.36
C LYS A 254 21.13 21.17 -16.73
N ARG A 255 20.69 20.40 -17.73
CA ARG A 255 21.22 20.49 -19.11
C ARG A 255 20.84 21.76 -19.86
N LYS A 256 19.84 22.51 -19.38
CA LYS A 256 19.42 23.79 -19.99
C LYS A 256 20.11 25.01 -19.37
N ILE A 257 20.96 24.81 -18.37
CA ILE A 257 21.70 25.86 -17.66
C ILE A 257 23.18 25.90 -18.10
N VAL A 258 23.58 25.07 -19.08
CA VAL A 258 24.92 25.08 -19.69
C VAL A 258 24.84 25.58 -21.12
#